data_AF-A0A432KFN8-F1
#
_entry.id   AF-A0A432KFN8-F1
#
_cell.length_a   1.000
_cell.length_b   1.000
_cell.length_c   1.000
_cell.angle_alpha   90.00
_cell.angle_beta   90.00
_cell.angle_gamma   90.00
#
_symmetry.space_group_name_H-M   'P 1'
#
loop_
_entity.id
_entity.type
_entity.pdbx_description
1 polymer ?
#
loop_
_entity_poly.entity_id
_entity_poly.type
_entity_poly.pdbx_seq_one_letter_code
_entity_poly.pdbx_strand_id
1 'polypeptide(L)' 'PGMALAAKAFGANGYFLETHPNPEEAWSDGPNQLYLKDLRDLIKKLV' A
#
# COMPACT_ATOMS: atom_id res chain seq x y z
N PRO A 1 -5.22 4.52 1.51
CA PRO A 1 -3.95 4.93 0.89
C PRO A 1 -4.09 6.22 0.05
N GLY A 2 -4.20 7.37 0.73
CA GLY A 2 -4.32 8.67 0.05
C GLY A 2 -3.07 9.02 -0.77
N MET A 3 -1.88 8.71 -0.25
CA MET A 3 -0.61 8.96 -0.93
C MET A 3 -0.45 8.19 -2.25
N ALA A 4 -0.92 6.94 -2.32
CA ALA A 4 -0.85 6.18 -3.56
C ALA A 4 -1.76 6.77 -4.66
N LEU A 5 -2.94 7.26 -4.28
CA LEU A 5 -3.84 7.95 -5.22
C LEU A 5 -3.27 9.29 -5.67
N ALA A 6 -2.65 10.03 -4.76
CA ALA A 6 -1.95 11.27 -5.09
C ALA A 6 -0.80 11.00 -6.07
N ALA A 7 0.05 10.00 -5.81
CA ALA A 7 1.14 9.62 -6.70
C ALA A 7 0.65 9.27 -8.12
N LYS A 8 -0.49 8.57 -8.26
CA LYS A 8 -1.15 8.34 -9.56
C LYS A 8 -1.50 9.67 -10.24
N ALA A 9 -2.17 10.57 -9.51
CA ALA A 9 -2.63 11.85 -10.04
C ALA A 9 -1.47 12.74 -10.48
N PHE A 10 -0.33 12.69 -9.79
CA PHE A 10 0.88 13.44 -10.12
C PHE A 10 1.80 12.74 -11.14
N GLY A 11 1.40 11.59 -11.70
CA GLY A 11 2.12 10.93 -12.79
C GLY A 11 3.34 10.12 -12.34
N ALA A 12 3.35 9.61 -11.11
CA ALA A 12 4.41 8.71 -10.64
C ALA A 12 4.47 7.43 -11.51
N ASN A 13 5.70 6.97 -11.79
CA ASN A 13 5.92 5.81 -12.66
C ASN A 13 5.87 4.46 -11.94
N GLY A 14 5.81 4.44 -10.61
CA GLY A 14 5.84 3.21 -9.84
C GLY A 14 5.44 3.41 -8.37
N TYR A 15 5.20 2.28 -7.70
CA TYR A 15 4.84 2.21 -6.30
C TYR A 15 5.73 1.19 -5.59
N PHE A 16 6.15 1.52 -4.38
CA PHE A 16 6.68 0.58 -3.41
C PHE A 16 5.75 0.60 -2.21
N LEU A 17 5.20 -0.56 -1.83
CA LEU A 17 4.23 -0.69 -0.76
C LEU A 17 4.66 -1.84 0.15
N GLU A 18 4.85 -1.54 1.43
CA GLU A 18 5.06 -2.59 2.44
C GLU A 18 3.73 -3.20 2.84
N THR A 19 3.71 -4.51 3.03
CA THR A 19 2.47 -5.23 3.34
C THR A 19 2.70 -6.34 4.35
N HIS A 20 1.69 -6.65 5.16
CA HIS A 20 1.74 -7.76 6.10
C HIS A 20 0.37 -8.43 6.28
N PRO A 21 0.30 -9.75 6.54
CA PRO A 21 -0.96 -10.42 6.84
C PRO A 21 -1.65 -9.87 8.11
N ASN A 22 -0.85 -9.47 9.10
CA ASN A 22 -1.26 -8.96 10.40
C ASN A 22 -0.33 -7.81 10.86
N PRO A 23 -0.45 -6.59 10.31
CA PRO A 23 0.46 -5.47 10.59
C PRO A 23 0.70 -5.19 12.08
N GLU A 24 -0.25 -5.51 12.94
CA GLU A 24 -0.17 -5.38 14.40
C GLU A 24 0.90 -6.28 15.05
N GLU A 25 1.23 -7.41 14.40
CA GLU A 25 2.28 -8.34 14.83
C GLU A 25 3.59 -8.17 14.04
N ALA A 26 3.67 -7.17 13.17
CA ALA A 26 4.87 -6.93 12.39
C ALA A 26 6.03 -6.51 13.30
N TRP A 27 7.20 -7.14 13.11
CA TRP A 27 8.41 -6.83 13.89
C TRP A 27 9.04 -5.47 13.55
N SER A 28 8.64 -4.86 12.43
CA SER A 28 9.00 -3.50 12.02
C SER A 28 7.86 -2.89 11.22
N ASP A 29 7.66 -1.58 11.37
CA ASP A 29 6.79 -0.74 10.53
C ASP A 29 5.32 -1.19 10.37
N GLY A 30 4.79 -1.96 11.31
CA GLY A 30 3.39 -2.41 11.31
C GLY A 30 2.37 -1.31 10.99
N PRO A 31 2.38 -0.16 11.68
CA PRO A 31 1.44 0.93 11.38
C PRO A 31 1.52 1.51 9.96
N ASN A 32 2.64 1.32 9.26
CA ASN A 32 2.86 1.81 7.90
C ASN A 32 2.51 0.75 6.83
N GLN A 33 2.41 -0.52 7.20
CA GLN A 33 2.15 -1.63 6.30
C GLN A 33 0.67 -1.73 5.92
N LEU A 34 0.41 -1.99 4.65
CA LEU A 34 -0.93 -2.33 4.17
C LEU A 34 -1.27 -3.78 4.55
N TYR A 35 -2.51 -4.05 4.97
CA TYR A 35 -2.95 -5.44 5.10
C TYR A 35 -2.84 -6.15 3.75
N LEU A 36 -2.19 -7.31 3.74
CA LEU A 36 -1.90 -8.06 2.51
C LEU A 36 -3.18 -8.40 1.72
N LYS A 37 -4.28 -8.68 2.41
CA LYS A 37 -5.59 -8.96 1.79
C LYS A 37 -6.13 -7.80 0.94
N ASP A 38 -5.79 -6.56 1.29
CA ASP A 38 -6.28 -5.35 0.62
C ASP A 38 -5.42 -4.93 -0.58
N LEU A 39 -4.22 -5.51 -0.72
CA LEU A 39 -3.26 -5.16 -1.77
C LEU A 39 -3.86 -5.31 -3.18
N ARG A 40 -4.55 -6.42 -3.45
CA ARG A 40 -5.13 -6.70 -4.77
C ARG A 40 -6.12 -5.62 -5.19
N ASP A 41 -6.98 -5.21 -4.27
CA ASP A 41 -8.01 -4.22 -4.58
C ASP A 41 -7.44 -2.80 -4.65
N LEU A 42 -6.35 -2.52 -3.94
CA LEU A 42 -5.59 -1.29 -4.15
C LEU A 42 -4.96 -1.24 -5.54
N ILE A 43 -4.27 -2.29 -5.97
CA ILE A 43 -3.61 -2.33 -7.29
C ILE A 43 -4.63 -2.11 -8.41
N LYS A 44 -5.81 -2.75 -8.37
CA LYS A 44 -6.89 -2.53 -9.35
C LYS A 44 -7.38 -1.07 -9.43
N LYS A 45 -7.22 -0.28 -8.38
CA LYS A 45 -7.57 1.15 -8.38
C LYS A 45 -6.44 2.00 -8.99
N LEU A 46 -5.20 1.55 -8.83
CA LEU A 46 -4.01 2.27 -9.26
C LEU A 46 -3.67 2.03 -10.74
N VAL A 47 -3.92 0.84 -11.26
CA VAL A 47 -3.57 0.43 -12.63
C VAL A 47 -4.81 0.15 -13.47
#